data_AF-A0A7V5UIZ1-F1
#
_entry.id   AF-A0A7V5UIZ1-F1
#
_cell.length_a   1.000
_cell.length_b   1.000
_cell.length_c   1.000
_cell.angle_alpha   90.00
_cell.angle_beta   90.00
_cell.angle_gamma   90.00
#
_symmetry.space_group_name_H-M   'P 1'
#
loop_
_entity.id
_entity.type
_entity.pdbx_description
1 polymer ?
#
loop_
_entity_poly.entity_id
_entity_poly.type
_entity_poly.pdbx_seq_one_letter_code
_entity_poly.pdbx_strand_id
1 'polypeptide(L)' 'MLVELKDGRCRSCNGQLEVVGADDATLDVECTECGDAYTVEPDAFNDGGIKYWPEVMAELESEEEL' A
#
# COMPACT_ATOMS: atom_id res chain seq x y z
N MET A 1 4.01 1.02 -5.58
CA MET A 1 3.20 -0.10 -6.15
C MET A 1 1.71 0.27 -6.20
N LEU A 2 1.02 0.12 -7.33
CA LEU A 2 -0.40 0.49 -7.43
C LEU A 2 -1.35 -0.56 -6.83
N VAL A 3 -2.29 -0.11 -5.99
CA VAL A 3 -3.35 -0.95 -5.42
C VAL A 3 -4.47 -1.15 -6.45
N GLU A 4 -4.93 -2.37 -6.69
CA GLU A 4 -6.07 -2.57 -7.59
C GLU A 4 -7.34 -1.91 -7.03
N LEU A 5 -8.10 -1.20 -7.88
CA LEU A 5 -9.32 -0.50 -7.45
C LEU A 5 -10.42 -1.41 -6.86
N LYS A 6 -10.30 -2.74 -7.02
CA LYS A 6 -11.18 -3.74 -6.41
C LYS A 6 -10.75 -4.14 -4.99
N ASP A 7 -9.48 -3.91 -4.68
CA ASP A 7 -8.83 -4.27 -3.42
C ASP A 7 -8.86 -3.06 -2.47
N GLY A 8 -8.53 -1.87 -2.98
CA GLY A 8 -8.50 -0.64 -2.20
C GLY A 8 -8.79 0.61 -3.02
N ARG A 9 -9.38 1.62 -2.37
CA ARG A 9 -9.65 2.94 -2.94
C ARG A 9 -9.37 4.02 -1.91
N CYS A 10 -9.01 5.20 -2.39
CA CYS A 10 -8.80 6.35 -1.51
C CYS A 10 -10.07 6.65 -0.69
N ARG A 11 -9.93 6.72 0.64
CA ARG A 11 -11.04 7.04 1.55
C ARG A 11 -11.65 8.43 1.32
N SER A 12 -10.88 9.34 0.73
CA SER A 12 -11.24 10.75 0.57
C SER A 12 -11.92 11.05 -0.78
N CYS A 13 -11.47 10.42 -1.88
CA CYS A 13 -12.01 10.68 -3.21
C CYS A 13 -12.44 9.42 -4.01
N ASN A 14 -12.31 8.22 -3.44
CA ASN A 14 -12.49 6.93 -4.12
C ASN A 14 -11.54 6.66 -5.31
N GLY A 15 -10.49 7.47 -5.44
CA GLY A 15 -9.47 7.37 -6.48
C GLY A 15 -8.39 6.31 -6.21
N GLN A 16 -7.44 6.25 -7.13
CA GLN A 16 -6.31 5.31 -7.13
C GLN A 16 -5.37 5.52 -5.92
N LEU A 17 -4.92 4.42 -5.32
CA LEU A 17 -3.89 4.40 -4.26
C LEU A 17 -2.58 3.79 -4.78
N GLU A 18 -1.48 4.29 -4.27
CA GLU A 18 -0.14 3.72 -4.40
C GLU A 18 0.41 3.39 -3.02
N VAL A 19 0.93 2.17 -2.85
CA VAL A 19 1.79 1.81 -1.72
C VAL A 19 3.14 2.45 -1.93
N VAL A 20 3.54 3.29 -0.98
CA VAL A 20 4.78 4.08 -0.98
C VAL A 20 5.78 3.66 0.10
N GLY A 21 5.36 2.79 1.03
CA GLY A 21 6.21 2.24 2.09
C GLY A 21 5.47 1.17 2.90
N ALA A 22 6.22 0.51 3.78
CA ALA A 22 5.70 -0.47 4.71
C ALA A 22 6.62 -0.62 5.93
N ASP A 23 6.08 -1.17 7.01
CA ASP A 23 6.83 -1.68 8.15
C ASP A 23 6.35 -3.08 8.54
N ASP A 24 6.79 -3.58 9.70
CA ASP A 24 6.46 -4.91 10.20
C ASP A 24 4.99 -5.10 10.58
N ALA A 25 4.17 -4.03 10.54
CA ALA A 25 2.77 -4.07 10.94
C ALA A 25 1.81 -3.31 10.00
N THR A 26 2.31 -2.52 9.05
CA THR A 26 1.49 -1.56 8.28
C THR A 26 2.00 -1.29 6.86
N LEU A 27 1.13 -0.68 6.05
CA LEU A 27 1.41 -0.14 4.73
C LEU A 27 1.16 1.36 4.70
N ASP A 28 2.10 2.13 4.14
CA ASP A 28 1.90 3.54 3.84
C ASP A 28 1.39 3.70 2.42
N VAL A 29 0.26 4.41 2.27
CA VAL A 29 -0.35 4.66 0.96
C VAL A 29 -0.61 6.14 0.69
N GLU A 30 -0.50 6.51 -0.58
CA GLU A 30 -0.82 7.84 -1.09
C GLU A 30 -1.83 7.75 -2.24
N CYS A 31 -2.82 8.64 -2.25
CA CYS A 31 -3.74 8.76 -3.36
C CYS A 31 -3.14 9.58 -4.51
N THR A 32 -3.02 8.96 -5.68
CA THR A 32 -2.42 9.60 -6.86
C THR A 32 -3.31 10.69 -7.49
N GLU A 33 -4.56 10.84 -7.02
CA GLU A 33 -5.52 11.82 -7.55
C GLU A 33 -5.69 13.03 -6.62
N CYS A 34 -5.92 12.80 -5.32
CA CYS A 34 -6.17 13.89 -4.36
C CYS A 34 -4.99 14.19 -3.41
N GLY A 35 -3.94 13.35 -3.41
CA GLY A 35 -2.77 13.50 -2.56
C GLY A 35 -2.99 13.15 -1.09
N ASP A 36 -4.15 12.60 -0.70
CA ASP A 36 -4.36 12.11 0.67
C ASP A 36 -3.46 10.91 0.93
N ALA A 37 -2.74 10.95 2.06
CA ALA A 37 -1.77 9.93 2.45
C ALA A 37 -2.06 9.42 3.86
N TYR A 38 -1.98 8.11 4.07
CA TYR A 38 -2.29 7.47 5.34
C TYR A 38 -1.73 6.05 5.42
N THR A 39 -1.65 5.55 6.65
CA THR A 39 -1.21 4.19 6.96
C THR A 39 -2.44 3.27 7.10
N VAL A 40 -2.31 2.02 6.66
CA VAL A 40 -3.33 0.97 6.79
C VAL A 40 -2.73 -0.34 7.28
N GLU A 41 -3.56 -1.20 7.88
CA GLU A 41 -3.17 -2.58 8.18
C GLU A 41 -2.97 -3.38 6.88
N PRO A 42 -2.08 -4.40 6.85
CA PRO A 42 -1.82 -5.20 5.66
C PRO A 42 -3.06 -5.84 5.04
N ASP A 43 -4.05 -6.21 5.86
CA ASP A 43 -5.31 -6.85 5.41
C ASP A 43 -6.41 -5.85 5.04
N ALA A 44 -6.12 -4.54 5.05
CA ALA A 44 -7.08 -3.50 4.69
C ALA A 44 -7.53 -3.55 3.22
N PHE A 45 -6.76 -4.19 2.33
CA PHE A 45 -7.00 -4.20 0.88
C PHE A 45 -7.82 -5.37 0.35
N ASN A 46 -8.62 -6.06 1.17
CA ASN A 46 -9.44 -7.20 0.74
C ASN A 46 -8.65 -8.29 -0.05
N ASP A 47 -7.33 -8.25 0.04
CA ASP A 47 -6.39 -9.22 -0.50
C ASP A 47 -5.99 -10.22 0.59
N GLY A 48 -6.38 -9.98 1.84
CA GLY A 48 -5.98 -10.79 2.99
C GLY A 48 -4.54 -10.56 3.44
N GLY A 49 -3.91 -9.45 3.02
CA GLY A 49 -2.53 -9.11 3.37
C GLY A 49 -1.47 -9.99 2.70
N ILE A 50 -1.82 -10.65 1.58
CA ILE A 50 -0.91 -11.60 0.90
C ILE A 50 -0.37 -11.09 -0.44
N LYS A 51 -0.82 -9.92 -0.93
CA LYS A 51 -0.31 -9.34 -2.17
C LYS A 51 0.60 -8.16 -1.88
N TYR A 52 0.06 -7.09 -1.33
CA TYR A 52 0.76 -5.80 -1.28
C TYR A 52 1.88 -5.78 -0.24
N TRP A 53 1.61 -6.26 0.98
CA TRP A 53 2.61 -6.26 2.06
C TRP A 53 3.81 -7.19 1.78
N PRO A 54 3.64 -8.46 1.36
CA PRO A 54 4.80 -9.31 1.07
C PRO A 54 5.65 -8.79 -0.08
N GLU A 55 5.04 -8.20 -1.11
CA GLU A 55 5.74 -7.70 -2.28
C GLU A 55 6.55 -6.44 -1.95
N VAL A 56 5.97 -5.47 -1.23
CA VAL A 56 6.72 -4.26 -0.84
C VAL A 56 7.81 -4.55 0.19
N MET A 57 7.59 -5.48 1.13
CA MET A 57 8.62 -5.88 2.09
C MET A 57 9.82 -6.53 1.38
N ALA A 58 9.58 -7.36 0.35
CA ALA A 58 10.66 -7.94 -0.44
C ALA A 58 11.44 -6.88 -1.24
N GLU A 59 10.76 -5.82 -1.70
CA GLU A 59 11.43 -4.68 -2.36
C GLU A 59 12.31 -3.92 -1.36
N LEU A 60 11.79 -3.55 -0.19
CA LEU A 60 12.51 -2.81 0.84
C LEU A 60 13.71 -3.58 1.41
N GLU A 61 13.57 -4.88 1.65
CA GLU A 61 14.69 -5.75 2.08
C GLU A 61 15.82 -5.76 1.03
N SER A 62 15.47 -5.73 -0.26
CA SER A 62 16.47 -5.72 -1.34
C SER A 62 17.21 -4.38 -1.48
N GLU A 63 16.56 -3.27 -1.11
CA GLU A 63 17.15 -1.94 -1.11
C GLU A 63 18.09 -1.72 0.09
N GLU A 64 17.84 -2.38 1.22
CA GLU A 64 18.69 -2.31 2.42
C GLU A 64 20.02 -3.09 2.25
N GLU A 65 20.09 -4.02 1.29
CA GLU A 65 21.31 -4.77 0.94
C GLU A 65 22.25 -4.07 -0.08
N LEU A 66 21.89 -2.88 -0.60
CA LEU A 66 22.66 -2.11 -1.60
C LEU A 66 23.50 -0.97 -0.98
#